data_AF-A0A246SVD1-F1
#
_entry.id   AF-A0A246SVD1-F1
#
_cell.length_a   1.000
_cell.length_b   1.000
_cell.length_c   1.000
_cell.angle_alpha   90.00
_cell.angle_beta   90.00
_cell.angle_gamma   90.00
#
_symmetry.space_group_name_H-M   'P 1'
#
loop_
_entity.id
_entity.type
_entity.pdbx_description
1 polymer ?
#
loop_
_entity_poly.entity_id
_entity_poly.type
_entity_poly.pdbx_seq_one_letter_code
_entity_poly.pdbx_strand_id
1 'polypeptide(L)'
;MTVIDQKTDKQRAFAPFRLSRLRSLVRSRDGAAAIEFALLAIPYFMVIFAILETFVAFAAEELVSNAVDTMGRRMRTGQITYNLGRTTDMSQTQFRQAFCNEISILIRCSATEVATPSKLYLDVQTFSTFSAIPTTVPKLSTDKYADINTAAFKYTPGGAGTINMLRAYYRWEIITDLVRPYITTIRPSNGSMPTQYLIVATTAFQNEQYP
;
A
#
# COMPACT_ATOMS: atom_id res chain seq x y z
N MET A 1 9.98 86.64 -38.93
CA MET A 1 8.86 85.71 -38.78
C MET A 1 9.47 84.32 -38.65
N THR A 2 9.67 83.87 -37.40
CA THR A 2 9.03 82.67 -36.80
C THR A 2 9.70 81.37 -37.24
N VAL A 3 9.98 80.38 -36.40
CA VAL A 3 9.78 80.11 -34.97
C VAL A 3 10.72 78.93 -34.65
N ILE A 4 11.21 78.91 -33.41
CA ILE A 4 12.01 77.89 -32.74
C ILE A 4 11.23 76.58 -32.64
N ASP A 5 11.88 75.41 -32.73
CA ASP A 5 11.46 74.31 -31.86
C ASP A 5 12.64 73.49 -31.32
N GLN A 6 12.59 73.27 -30.01
CA GLN A 6 13.64 72.77 -29.14
C GLN A 6 13.68 71.24 -29.14
N LYS A 7 14.89 70.70 -29.23
CA LYS A 7 15.20 69.29 -29.00
C LYS A 7 15.12 69.01 -27.49
N THR A 8 14.01 68.43 -27.03
CA THR A 8 13.87 68.03 -25.62
C THR A 8 14.36 66.60 -25.42
N ASP A 9 15.59 66.48 -24.92
CA ASP A 9 16.22 65.23 -24.51
C ASP A 9 15.57 64.73 -23.21
N LYS A 10 14.88 63.58 -23.26
CA LYS A 10 14.25 62.94 -22.10
C LYS A 10 15.31 62.20 -21.29
N GLN A 11 15.84 62.86 -20.26
CA GLN A 11 16.62 62.19 -19.22
C GLN A 11 15.77 61.11 -18.52
N ARG A 12 16.16 59.85 -18.69
CA ARG A 12 15.60 58.71 -17.95
C ARG A 12 16.16 58.71 -16.53
N ALA A 13 15.38 59.20 -15.57
CA ALA A 13 15.70 59.05 -14.15
C ALA A 13 15.55 57.58 -13.73
N PHE A 14 16.65 56.94 -13.34
CA PHE A 14 16.64 55.66 -12.65
C PHE A 14 16.09 55.86 -11.22
N ALA A 15 14.89 55.35 -10.94
CA ALA A 15 14.34 55.34 -9.58
C ALA A 15 15.13 54.35 -8.71
N PRO A 16 15.63 54.74 -7.52
CA PRO A 16 16.29 53.80 -6.63
C PRO A 16 15.24 52.84 -6.07
N PHE A 17 15.37 51.55 -6.39
CA PHE A 17 14.53 50.50 -5.82
C PHE A 17 14.72 50.49 -4.29
N ARG A 18 13.66 50.77 -3.53
CA ARG A 18 13.71 50.94 -2.07
C ARG A 18 14.10 49.63 -1.37
N LEU A 19 15.39 49.45 -1.05
CA LEU A 19 15.89 48.43 -0.09
C LEU A 19 15.28 48.58 1.33
N SER A 20 14.56 49.68 1.61
CA SER A 20 13.91 49.96 2.90
C SER A 20 12.87 48.91 3.30
N ARG A 21 12.15 48.29 2.34
CA ARG A 21 11.14 47.26 2.65
C ARG A 21 11.75 45.95 3.14
N LEU A 22 12.95 45.58 2.66
CA LEU A 22 13.67 44.39 3.12
C LEU A 22 14.21 44.57 4.56
N ARG A 23 14.63 45.78 4.93
CA ARG A 23 15.05 46.09 6.31
C ARG A 23 13.91 46.01 7.32
N SER A 24 12.67 46.33 6.93
CA SER A 24 11.52 46.19 7.83
C SER A 24 11.10 44.73 8.00
N LEU A 25 11.28 43.89 6.99
CA LEU A 25 11.06 42.43 7.07
C LEU A 25 12.08 41.76 8.00
N VAL A 26 13.37 42.14 7.93
CA VAL A 26 14.43 41.61 8.80
C VAL A 26 14.27 42.03 10.27
N ARG A 27 13.56 43.13 10.54
CA ARG A 27 13.33 43.66 11.90
C ARG A 27 11.97 43.27 12.49
N SER A 28 11.16 42.51 11.75
CA SER A 28 9.82 42.10 12.19
C SER A 28 9.90 40.88 13.11
N ARG A 29 9.64 41.08 14.42
CA ARG A 29 9.63 40.01 15.44
C ARG A 29 8.52 38.99 15.20
N ASP A 30 7.41 39.42 14.60
CA ASP A 30 6.30 38.54 14.24
C ASP A 30 6.70 37.53 13.15
N GLY A 31 7.59 37.93 12.24
CA GLY A 31 8.16 37.03 11.23
C GLY A 31 9.11 36.00 11.85
N ALA A 32 9.91 36.39 12.84
CA ALA A 32 10.78 35.47 13.57
C ALA A 32 9.96 34.44 14.38
N ALA A 33 8.91 34.88 15.09
CA ALA A 33 8.00 33.98 15.81
C ALA A 33 7.26 33.01 14.88
N ALA A 34 6.85 33.46 13.68
CA ALA A 34 6.25 32.59 12.67
C ALA A 34 7.22 31.51 12.14
N ILE A 35 8.50 31.86 11.96
CA ILE A 35 9.55 30.90 11.54
C ILE A 35 9.83 29.89 12.65
N GLU A 36 9.94 30.33 13.91
CA GLU A 36 10.12 29.45 15.07
C GLU A 36 8.97 28.45 15.20
N PHE A 37 7.72 28.91 15.04
CA PHE A 37 6.55 28.03 15.04
C PHE A 37 6.56 27.05 13.88
N ALA A 38 6.88 27.49 12.66
CA ALA A 38 6.96 26.61 11.49
C ALA A 38 8.03 25.53 11.65
N LEU A 39 9.18 25.87 12.25
CA LEU A 39 10.28 24.93 12.51
C LEU A 39 9.86 23.81 13.47
N LEU A 40 9.00 24.10 14.45
CA LEU A 40 8.46 23.10 15.39
C LEU A 40 7.22 22.37 14.85
N ALA A 41 6.38 23.06 14.07
CA ALA A 41 5.14 22.51 13.53
C ALA A 41 5.43 21.38 12.52
N ILE A 42 6.43 21.55 11.65
CA ILE A 42 6.78 20.54 10.64
C ILE A 42 7.08 19.16 11.25
N PRO A 43 8.04 19.01 12.19
CA PRO A 43 8.32 17.70 12.79
C PRO A 43 7.15 17.18 13.63
N TYR A 44 6.38 18.06 14.29
CA TYR A 44 5.19 17.65 15.04
C TYR A 44 4.11 17.02 14.14
N PHE A 45 3.77 17.67 13.02
CA PHE A 45 2.81 17.12 12.07
C PHE A 45 3.33 15.85 11.39
N MET A 46 4.63 15.76 11.12
CA MET A 46 5.24 14.53 10.60
C MET A 46 5.00 13.34 11.55
N VAL A 47 5.19 13.53 12.85
CA VAL A 47 4.91 12.48 13.85
C VAL A 47 3.42 12.14 13.91
N ILE A 48 2.53 13.14 13.87
CA ILE A 48 1.08 12.88 13.84
C ILE A 48 0.69 12.04 12.61
N PHE A 49 1.14 12.42 11.42
CA PHE A 49 0.83 11.67 10.19
C PHE A 49 1.41 10.26 10.24
N ALA A 50 2.63 10.09 10.76
CA ALA A 50 3.22 8.77 10.95
C ALA A 50 2.38 7.88 11.90
N ILE A 51 1.83 8.44 12.99
CA ILE A 51 0.94 7.71 13.91
C ILE A 51 -0.37 7.32 13.20
N LEU A 52 -1.00 8.26 12.50
CA LEU A 52 -2.25 8.01 11.77
C LEU A 52 -2.06 6.96 10.67
N GLU A 53 -0.98 7.06 9.90
CA GLU A 53 -0.64 6.09 8.86
C GLU A 53 -0.38 4.70 9.44
N THR A 54 0.36 4.64 10.55
CA THR A 54 0.62 3.36 11.25
C THR A 54 -0.67 2.72 11.75
N PHE A 55 -1.59 3.52 12.29
CA PHE A 55 -2.91 3.01 12.71
C PHE A 55 -3.71 2.44 11.53
N VAL A 56 -3.76 3.15 10.40
CA VAL A 56 -4.46 2.68 9.18
C VAL A 56 -3.80 1.42 8.61
N ALA A 57 -2.46 1.35 8.62
CA ALA A 57 -1.71 0.17 8.20
C ALA A 57 -2.07 -1.06 9.04
N PHE A 58 -2.06 -0.94 10.38
CA PHE A 58 -2.46 -2.05 11.26
C PHE A 58 -3.92 -2.44 11.07
N ALA A 59 -4.82 -1.47 10.89
CA ALA A 59 -6.22 -1.76 10.58
C ALA A 59 -6.37 -2.56 9.28
N ALA A 60 -5.54 -2.27 8.26
CA ALA A 60 -5.50 -3.03 7.01
C ALA A 60 -4.96 -4.45 7.21
N GLU A 61 -3.92 -4.63 8.02
CA GLU A 61 -3.38 -5.95 8.36
C GLU A 61 -4.43 -6.83 9.04
N GLU A 62 -5.10 -6.30 10.06
CA GLU A 62 -6.19 -6.98 10.77
C GLU A 62 -7.36 -7.30 9.84
N LEU A 63 -7.72 -6.37 8.95
CA LEU A 63 -8.78 -6.60 7.97
C LEU A 63 -8.45 -7.77 7.03
N VAL A 64 -7.22 -7.81 6.49
CA VAL A 64 -6.77 -8.89 5.60
C VAL A 64 -6.69 -10.22 6.37
N SER A 65 -6.24 -10.21 7.62
CA SER A 65 -6.23 -11.41 8.47
C SER A 65 -7.63 -11.95 8.73
N ASN A 66 -8.58 -11.09 9.09
CA ASN A 66 -9.98 -11.45 9.29
C ASN A 66 -10.64 -11.99 8.02
N ALA A 67 -10.31 -11.43 6.85
CA ALA A 67 -10.79 -11.93 5.57
C ALA A 67 -10.22 -13.33 5.27
N VAL A 68 -8.93 -13.56 5.53
CA VAL A 68 -8.30 -14.88 5.40
C VAL A 68 -8.98 -15.91 6.32
N ASP A 69 -9.25 -15.57 7.57
CA ASP A 69 -9.91 -16.49 8.51
C ASP A 69 -11.37 -16.76 8.12
N THR A 70 -12.09 -15.74 7.67
CA THR A 70 -13.48 -15.88 7.20
C THR A 70 -13.56 -16.77 5.97
N MET A 71 -12.73 -16.50 4.96
CA MET A 71 -12.68 -17.29 3.73
C MET A 71 -12.16 -18.71 3.98
N GLY A 72 -11.15 -18.84 4.85
CA GLY A 72 -10.63 -20.13 5.31
C GLY A 72 -11.70 -20.98 6.00
N ARG A 73 -12.53 -20.38 6.86
CA ARG A 73 -13.66 -21.06 7.50
C ARG A 73 -14.71 -21.51 6.48
N ARG A 74 -15.04 -20.69 5.49
CA ARG A 74 -16.01 -21.06 4.42
C ARG A 74 -15.49 -22.22 3.56
N MET A 75 -14.18 -22.25 3.27
CA MET A 75 -13.57 -23.39 2.57
C MET A 75 -13.55 -24.64 3.46
N ARG A 76 -13.21 -24.50 4.75
CA ARG A 76 -13.17 -25.59 5.71
C ARG A 76 -14.50 -26.35 5.79
N THR A 77 -15.61 -25.62 5.79
CA THR A 77 -16.96 -26.19 5.91
C THR A 77 -17.61 -26.55 4.57
N GLY A 78 -16.91 -26.37 3.44
CA GLY A 78 -17.44 -26.69 2.11
C GLY A 78 -18.47 -25.68 1.57
N GLN A 79 -18.60 -24.49 2.17
CA GLN A 79 -19.40 -23.39 1.61
C GLN A 79 -18.74 -22.78 0.36
N ILE A 80 -17.42 -22.93 0.24
CA ILE A 80 -16.64 -22.65 -0.96
C ILE A 80 -15.90 -23.94 -1.31
N THR A 81 -16.13 -24.44 -2.51
CA THR A 81 -15.45 -25.62 -3.06
C THR A 81 -14.78 -25.29 -4.40
N TYR A 82 -14.06 -26.24 -4.96
CA TYR A 82 -13.40 -26.08 -6.25
C TYR A 82 -13.38 -27.39 -7.00
N ASN A 83 -13.88 -27.36 -8.25
CA ASN A 83 -13.81 -28.48 -9.19
C ASN A 83 -14.42 -29.79 -8.63
N LEU A 84 -15.50 -29.68 -7.86
CA LEU A 84 -16.27 -30.82 -7.32
C LEU A 84 -17.62 -30.99 -8.02
N GLY A 85 -17.95 -30.13 -9.00
CA GLY A 85 -19.24 -30.13 -9.70
C GLY A 85 -20.39 -29.60 -8.83
N ARG A 86 -20.10 -28.75 -7.84
CA ARG A 86 -21.07 -28.25 -6.86
C ARG A 86 -21.45 -26.81 -7.13
N THR A 87 -22.61 -26.38 -6.63
CA THR A 87 -23.04 -24.98 -6.71
C THR A 87 -22.17 -24.05 -5.87
N THR A 88 -21.47 -24.59 -4.88
CA THR A 88 -20.46 -23.90 -4.05
C THR A 88 -19.10 -23.78 -4.73
N ASP A 89 -18.92 -24.33 -5.93
CA ASP A 89 -17.65 -24.25 -6.64
C ASP A 89 -17.36 -22.81 -7.06
N MET A 90 -16.19 -22.32 -6.68
CA MET A 90 -15.68 -21.01 -7.07
C MET A 90 -14.41 -21.17 -7.90
N SER A 91 -14.43 -20.62 -9.11
CA SER A 91 -13.21 -20.35 -9.87
C SER A 91 -12.29 -19.38 -9.13
N GLN A 92 -11.03 -19.32 -9.54
CA GLN A 92 -10.04 -18.40 -8.94
C GLN A 92 -10.53 -16.94 -8.95
N THR A 93 -11.14 -16.49 -10.05
CA THR A 93 -11.66 -15.13 -10.19
C THR A 93 -12.84 -14.87 -9.26
N GLN A 94 -13.76 -15.84 -9.11
CA GLN A 94 -14.88 -15.72 -8.18
C GLN A 94 -14.41 -15.70 -6.73
N PHE A 95 -13.44 -16.54 -6.38
CA PHE A 95 -12.82 -16.54 -5.06
C PHE A 95 -12.15 -15.19 -4.75
N ARG A 96 -11.40 -14.63 -5.72
CA ARG A 96 -10.81 -13.30 -5.62
C ARG A 96 -11.86 -12.22 -5.40
N GLN A 97 -12.95 -12.24 -6.15
CA GLN A 97 -14.05 -11.30 -5.97
C GLN A 97 -14.65 -11.41 -4.57
N ALA A 98 -14.90 -12.64 -4.09
CA ALA A 98 -15.43 -12.87 -2.74
C ALA A 98 -14.46 -12.34 -1.66
N PHE A 99 -13.16 -12.61 -1.79
CA PHE A 99 -12.14 -12.06 -0.89
C PHE A 99 -12.11 -10.53 -0.91
N CYS A 100 -12.20 -9.92 -2.10
CA CYS A 100 -12.26 -8.48 -2.26
C CYS A 100 -13.48 -7.85 -1.60
N ASN A 101 -14.61 -8.56 -1.54
CA ASN A 101 -15.80 -8.10 -0.83
C ASN A 101 -15.59 -8.10 0.70
N GLU A 102 -14.82 -9.04 1.25
CA GLU A 102 -14.52 -9.09 2.69
C GLU A 102 -13.63 -7.90 3.13
N ILE A 103 -12.72 -7.45 2.27
CA ILE A 103 -11.78 -6.36 2.57
C ILE A 103 -12.25 -4.98 2.09
N SER A 104 -13.46 -4.85 1.51
CA SER A 104 -13.90 -3.65 0.79
C SER A 104 -14.05 -2.39 1.66
N ILE A 105 -14.07 -2.55 2.98
CA ILE A 105 -14.18 -1.43 3.93
C ILE A 105 -12.96 -0.49 3.87
N LEU A 106 -11.77 -1.04 3.65
CA LEU A 106 -10.52 -0.27 3.57
C LEU A 106 -9.77 -0.50 2.25
N ILE A 107 -9.85 -1.69 1.68
CA ILE A 107 -9.15 -2.09 0.46
C ILE A 107 -10.17 -2.33 -0.65
N ARG A 108 -10.19 -1.47 -1.67
CA ARG A 108 -11.06 -1.64 -2.83
C ARG A 108 -10.33 -2.35 -3.96
N CYS A 109 -10.84 -3.50 -4.38
CA CYS A 109 -10.41 -4.14 -5.62
C CYS A 109 -11.19 -3.56 -6.81
N SER A 110 -10.48 -3.11 -7.84
CA SER A 110 -11.10 -2.80 -9.13
C SER A 110 -11.46 -4.10 -9.87
N ALA A 111 -12.35 -4.02 -10.87
CA ALA A 111 -12.64 -5.16 -11.74
C ALA A 111 -11.36 -5.68 -12.43
N THR A 112 -10.45 -4.78 -12.80
CA THR A 112 -9.14 -5.12 -13.35
C THR A 112 -8.26 -5.86 -12.35
N GLU A 113 -8.26 -5.47 -11.08
CA GLU A 113 -7.49 -6.17 -10.03
C GLU A 113 -8.02 -7.58 -9.79
N VAL A 114 -9.34 -7.77 -9.86
CA VAL A 114 -9.96 -9.09 -9.72
C VAL A 114 -9.54 -10.01 -10.87
N ALA A 115 -9.56 -9.51 -12.11
CA ALA A 115 -9.17 -10.25 -13.30
C ALA A 115 -7.65 -10.48 -13.43
N THR A 116 -6.86 -9.45 -13.14
CA THR A 116 -5.39 -9.44 -13.30
C THR A 116 -4.74 -8.90 -12.01
N PRO A 117 -4.19 -9.78 -11.15
CA PRO A 117 -3.63 -9.38 -9.87
C PRO A 117 -2.45 -8.41 -9.99
N SER A 118 -2.51 -7.27 -9.30
CA SER A 118 -1.41 -6.29 -9.24
C SER A 118 -1.00 -5.92 -7.80
N LYS A 119 -1.96 -5.88 -6.87
CA LYS A 119 -1.73 -5.54 -5.46
C LYS A 119 -2.08 -6.68 -4.52
N LEU A 120 -3.15 -7.41 -4.79
CA LEU A 120 -3.63 -8.53 -3.99
C LEU A 120 -3.28 -9.84 -4.66
N TYR A 121 -2.41 -10.63 -4.01
CA TYR A 121 -2.07 -11.99 -4.42
C TYR A 121 -2.65 -12.98 -3.43
N LEU A 122 -3.43 -13.93 -3.94
CA LEU A 122 -4.01 -15.00 -3.16
C LEU A 122 -3.39 -16.32 -3.59
N ASP A 123 -3.01 -17.13 -2.62
CA ASP A 123 -2.43 -18.45 -2.83
C ASP A 123 -3.21 -19.47 -1.99
N VAL A 124 -3.85 -20.41 -2.66
CA VAL A 124 -4.70 -21.43 -2.07
C VAL A 124 -4.22 -22.79 -2.56
N GLN A 125 -3.63 -23.57 -1.67
CA GLN A 125 -3.00 -24.84 -2.01
C GLN A 125 -3.38 -25.94 -1.03
N THR A 126 -3.48 -27.15 -1.54
CA THR A 126 -3.61 -28.36 -0.72
C THR A 126 -2.25 -29.01 -0.48
N PHE A 127 -2.10 -29.66 0.68
CA PHE A 127 -0.89 -30.34 1.11
C PHE A 127 -1.22 -31.73 1.67
N SER A 128 -0.26 -32.65 1.61
CA SER A 128 -0.44 -34.00 2.15
C SER A 128 -0.37 -34.04 3.69
N THR A 129 0.40 -33.14 4.30
CA THR A 129 0.57 -33.04 5.76
C THR A 129 0.75 -31.58 6.17
N PHE A 130 0.46 -31.25 7.44
CA PHE A 130 0.73 -29.91 7.98
C PHE A 130 2.22 -29.55 7.96
N SER A 131 3.12 -30.54 8.12
CA SER A 131 4.57 -30.30 8.07
C SER A 131 5.10 -29.97 6.68
N ALA A 132 4.35 -30.28 5.61
CA ALA A 132 4.72 -29.94 4.24
C ALA A 132 4.35 -28.49 3.87
N ILE A 133 3.63 -27.79 4.74
CA ILE A 133 3.21 -26.41 4.51
C ILE A 133 4.43 -25.49 4.65
N PRO A 134 4.76 -24.68 3.63
CA PRO A 134 5.85 -23.72 3.71
C PRO A 134 5.61 -22.68 4.81
N THR A 135 6.59 -22.50 5.70
CA THR A 135 6.55 -21.51 6.79
C THR A 135 7.05 -20.13 6.35
N THR A 136 7.54 -20.00 5.12
CA THR A 136 8.11 -18.77 4.57
C THR A 136 7.36 -18.28 3.34
N VAL A 137 7.41 -16.96 3.12
CA VAL A 137 6.93 -16.33 1.89
C VAL A 137 7.82 -16.75 0.71
N PRO A 138 7.27 -17.24 -0.41
CA PRO A 138 8.05 -17.52 -1.62
C PRO A 138 8.64 -16.22 -2.19
N LYS A 139 9.96 -16.18 -2.38
CA LYS A 139 10.70 -15.03 -2.94
C LYS A 139 11.39 -15.41 -4.25
N LEU A 140 11.69 -14.42 -5.09
CA LEU A 140 12.40 -14.61 -6.37
C LEU A 140 13.87 -15.05 -6.20
N SER A 141 14.50 -14.66 -5.09
CA SER A 141 15.87 -15.05 -4.74
C SER A 141 16.03 -15.18 -3.22
N THR A 142 17.20 -15.62 -2.77
CA THR A 142 17.59 -15.66 -1.36
C THR A 142 17.98 -14.28 -0.80
N ASP A 143 17.91 -13.22 -1.61
CA ASP A 143 18.29 -11.89 -1.16
C ASP A 143 17.33 -11.40 -0.08
N LYS A 144 17.89 -10.69 0.91
CA LYS A 144 17.14 -10.17 2.06
C LYS A 144 15.88 -9.39 1.63
N TYR A 145 15.99 -8.63 0.55
CA TYR A 145 14.96 -7.73 0.03
C TYR A 145 14.28 -8.21 -1.26
N ALA A 146 14.44 -9.49 -1.63
CA ALA A 146 13.84 -10.03 -2.85
C ALA A 146 12.30 -9.91 -2.83
N ASP A 147 11.74 -9.59 -4.01
CA ASP A 147 10.29 -9.54 -4.22
C ASP A 147 9.66 -10.95 -4.16
N ILE A 148 8.35 -10.99 -3.97
CA ILE A 148 7.57 -12.22 -3.91
C ILE A 148 7.59 -12.95 -5.26
N ASN A 149 7.69 -14.27 -5.21
CA ASN A 149 7.59 -15.11 -6.41
C ASN A 149 6.13 -15.48 -6.67
N THR A 150 5.44 -14.65 -7.46
CA THR A 150 4.03 -14.86 -7.81
C THR A 150 3.79 -16.12 -8.65
N ALA A 151 4.80 -16.63 -9.36
CA ALA A 151 4.71 -17.86 -10.13
C ALA A 151 4.58 -19.11 -9.23
N ALA A 152 4.92 -19.01 -7.94
CA ALA A 152 4.74 -20.08 -6.96
C ALA A 152 3.31 -20.15 -6.40
N PHE A 153 2.48 -19.13 -6.65
CA PHE A 153 1.11 -19.07 -6.14
C PHE A 153 0.16 -19.84 -7.03
N LYS A 154 -0.77 -20.56 -6.41
CA LYS A 154 -1.73 -21.42 -7.10
C LYS A 154 -3.12 -21.26 -6.51
N TYR A 155 -4.12 -21.65 -7.28
CA TYR A 155 -5.49 -21.81 -6.79
C TYR A 155 -5.92 -23.25 -7.04
N THR A 156 -5.57 -24.10 -6.09
CA THR A 156 -5.88 -25.54 -6.08
C THR A 156 -6.30 -25.96 -4.67
N PRO A 157 -7.40 -25.41 -4.12
CA PRO A 157 -7.95 -25.91 -2.87
C PRO A 157 -8.40 -27.37 -3.04
N GLY A 158 -8.11 -28.18 -2.03
CA GLY A 158 -8.54 -29.57 -1.95
C GLY A 158 -9.98 -29.70 -1.47
N GLY A 159 -10.55 -30.89 -1.66
CA GLY A 159 -11.92 -31.23 -1.23
C GLY A 159 -12.03 -31.62 0.24
N ALA A 160 -13.08 -32.36 0.57
CA ALA A 160 -13.36 -32.83 1.94
C ALA A 160 -12.17 -33.59 2.55
N GLY A 161 -11.91 -33.38 3.84
CA GLY A 161 -10.84 -34.07 4.59
C GLY A 161 -9.40 -33.69 4.21
N THR A 162 -9.18 -32.85 3.19
CA THR A 162 -7.84 -32.45 2.76
C THR A 162 -7.26 -31.31 3.60
N ILE A 163 -5.94 -31.25 3.70
CA ILE A 163 -5.22 -30.15 4.36
C ILE A 163 -4.99 -29.05 3.32
N ASN A 164 -5.32 -27.82 3.69
CA ASN A 164 -5.27 -26.65 2.85
C ASN A 164 -4.56 -25.49 3.56
N MET A 165 -3.95 -24.63 2.76
CA MET A 165 -3.41 -23.35 3.19
C MET A 165 -3.97 -22.26 2.30
N LEU A 166 -4.47 -21.18 2.92
CA LEU A 166 -4.82 -19.93 2.27
C LEU A 166 -3.83 -18.87 2.73
N ARG A 167 -3.18 -18.20 1.78
CA ARG A 167 -2.31 -17.05 2.01
C ARG A 167 -2.81 -15.86 1.20
N ALA A 168 -2.85 -14.71 1.84
CA ALA A 168 -3.09 -13.44 1.20
C ALA A 168 -1.86 -12.55 1.37
N TYR A 169 -1.41 -11.98 0.26
CA TYR A 169 -0.34 -11.01 0.20
C TYR A 169 -0.89 -9.73 -0.41
N TYR A 170 -0.87 -8.63 0.32
CA TYR A 170 -1.34 -7.35 -0.17
C TYR A 170 -0.23 -6.31 -0.14
N ARG A 171 0.04 -5.68 -1.30
CA ARG A 171 0.99 -4.57 -1.41
C ARG A 171 0.31 -3.27 -0.96
N TRP A 172 0.60 -2.87 0.27
CA TRP A 172 0.08 -1.64 0.85
C TRP A 172 0.99 -0.45 0.51
N GLU A 173 0.39 0.63 0.01
CA GLU A 173 1.09 1.87 -0.33
C GLU A 173 1.20 2.79 0.88
N ILE A 174 2.40 3.33 1.08
CA ILE A 174 2.73 4.25 2.16
C ILE A 174 2.81 5.64 1.55
N ILE A 175 2.09 6.59 2.14
CA ILE A 175 1.90 7.95 1.62
C ILE A 175 2.81 8.94 2.34
N THR A 176 3.02 8.82 3.67
CA THR A 176 3.66 9.88 4.48
C THR A 176 5.01 9.51 5.09
N ASP A 177 5.48 8.28 4.95
CA ASP A 177 6.64 7.78 5.69
C ASP A 177 7.97 7.97 4.94
N LEU A 178 8.80 8.92 5.41
CA LEU A 178 10.19 9.11 4.95
C LEU A 178 11.16 8.04 5.49
N VAL A 179 10.76 7.24 6.50
CA VAL A 179 11.61 6.26 7.19
C VAL A 179 11.38 4.85 6.64
N ARG A 180 10.16 4.51 6.20
CA ARG A 180 9.80 3.14 5.77
C ARG A 180 10.62 2.56 4.62
N PRO A 181 11.08 3.34 3.62
CA PRO A 181 11.96 2.82 2.57
C PRO A 181 13.23 2.16 3.12
N TYR A 182 13.64 2.52 4.34
CA TYR A 182 14.82 2.00 5.02
C TYR A 182 14.54 0.78 5.91
N ILE A 183 13.28 0.47 6.23
CA ILE A 183 12.90 -0.65 7.11
C ILE A 183 12.04 -1.73 6.44
N THR A 184 11.51 -1.50 5.24
CA THR A 184 10.79 -2.52 4.47
C THR A 184 11.68 -3.67 4.02
N THR A 185 11.14 -4.89 4.08
CA THR A 185 11.85 -6.13 3.78
C THR A 185 11.65 -6.60 2.34
N ILE A 186 10.91 -5.84 1.52
CA ILE A 186 10.66 -6.14 0.11
C ILE A 186 10.98 -4.91 -0.74
N ARG A 187 11.74 -5.12 -1.81
CA ARG A 187 12.05 -4.10 -2.81
C ARG A 187 11.55 -4.54 -4.18
N PRO A 188 10.96 -3.63 -4.97
CA PRO A 188 10.60 -3.96 -6.34
C PRO A 188 11.86 -4.31 -7.14
N SER A 189 11.74 -5.29 -8.02
CA SER A 189 12.85 -5.85 -8.81
C SER A 189 13.52 -4.81 -9.74
N ASN A 190 12.85 -3.69 -10.00
CA ASN A 190 13.36 -2.58 -10.79
C ASN A 190 14.33 -1.66 -10.04
N GLY A 191 14.59 -1.91 -8.75
CA GLY A 191 15.55 -1.13 -7.95
C GLY A 191 15.03 0.24 -7.47
N SER A 192 13.76 0.55 -7.72
CA SER A 192 13.14 1.78 -7.21
C SER A 192 13.04 1.78 -5.68
N MET A 193 13.04 2.98 -5.08
CA MET A 193 12.80 3.13 -3.64
C MET A 193 11.46 2.45 -3.29
N PRO A 194 11.44 1.58 -2.28
CA PRO A 194 10.22 0.86 -1.93
C PRO A 194 9.22 1.82 -1.27
N THR A 195 8.10 2.04 -1.95
CA THR A 195 6.95 2.83 -1.46
C THR A 195 5.85 1.95 -0.86
N GLN A 196 6.10 0.64 -0.79
CA GLN A 196 5.14 -0.36 -0.39
C GLN A 196 5.72 -1.27 0.70
N TYR A 197 4.85 -1.73 1.59
CA TYR A 197 5.13 -2.87 2.46
C TYR A 197 4.12 -3.99 2.17
N LEU A 198 4.51 -5.22 2.47
CA LEU A 198 3.69 -6.39 2.21
C LEU A 198 2.94 -6.78 3.48
N ILE A 199 1.61 -6.69 3.42
CA ILE A 199 0.72 -7.32 4.39
C ILE A 199 0.68 -8.81 4.06
N VAL A 200 0.90 -9.66 5.06
CA VAL A 200 0.87 -11.11 4.93
C VAL A 200 -0.12 -11.68 5.93
N ALA A 201 -1.11 -12.41 5.44
CA ALA A 201 -2.01 -13.21 6.26
C ALA A 201 -2.02 -14.65 5.77
N THR A 202 -2.01 -15.61 6.69
CA THR A 202 -1.95 -17.04 6.34
C THR A 202 -2.78 -17.83 7.33
N THR A 203 -3.59 -18.76 6.82
CA THR A 203 -4.31 -19.74 7.63
C THR A 203 -4.10 -21.13 7.02
N ALA A 204 -3.82 -22.11 7.87
CA ALA A 204 -3.70 -23.52 7.50
C ALA A 204 -4.78 -24.31 8.23
N PHE A 205 -5.47 -25.20 7.52
CA PHE A 205 -6.62 -25.91 8.07
C PHE A 205 -6.83 -27.25 7.35
N GLN A 206 -7.52 -28.17 8.02
CA GLN A 206 -8.06 -29.35 7.38
C GLN A 206 -9.55 -29.13 7.11
N ASN A 207 -9.99 -29.43 5.89
CA ASN A 207 -11.40 -29.38 5.54
C ASN A 207 -12.19 -30.42 6.32
N GLU A 208 -13.40 -30.03 6.74
CA GLU A 208 -14.36 -30.96 7.32
C GLU A 208 -14.76 -32.02 6.29
N GLN A 209 -15.33 -33.11 6.78
CA GLN A 209 -15.91 -34.14 5.93
C GLN A 209 -17.30 -33.70 5.46
N TYR A 210 -17.34 -32.72 4.57
CA TYR A 210 -18.59 -32.23 3.99
C TYR A 210 -19.08 -33.14 2.85
N PRO A 211 -20.42 -33.30 2.70
CA PRO A 211 -21.04 -34.17 1.68
C PRO A 211 -20.66 -33.76 0.27
#